data_AF-A0ABD5SBC5-F1
#
_entry.id   AF-A0ABD5SBC5-F1
#
_cell.length_a   1.000
_cell.length_b   1.000
_cell.length_c   1.000
_cell.angle_alpha   90.00
_cell.angle_beta   90.00
_cell.angle_gamma   90.00
#
_symmetry.space_group_name_H-M   'P 1'
#
loop_
_entity.id
_entity.type
_entity.pdbx_description
1 polymer ?
#
loop_
_entity_poly.entity_id
_entity_poly.type
_entity_poly.pdbx_seq_one_letter_code
_entity_poly.pdbx_strand_id
1 'polypeptide(L)'
;MSDGTGDGVPTRTTCARCAVGCGLRTTAVSTDDLRETSPSIRVTGDPEHPVSRGRACRRGIEETAGSRSGADRLRRPLIRRNGDLTPVPWEVALDAVAARFRPRLDTKPDRIGVFGSGQTTTEAAYLLGKTARGAIGTRNYDANTTLCMASAVTAYRDAFGADAPPPTYADVPRANTHVVWGANPAVAHPVLFSWIRESAADDGSELIVVDPVRTRTADAADRLVQLDPDADVALARAVLATVVARGDVADDFVEAHTAGFAALRDRLPDPRTAAETAGVDPESVAHIADALTHPTLVYWGMGINQSVQGTAAARALIDLCLATGNLGPGTGPFSLTGQANSMGARLGASKGSWPGGAAFDDPSARRRVAT
;
A
#
# COMPACT_ATOMS: atom_id res chain seq x y z
N MET A 1 27.10 6.14 -22.47
CA MET A 1 28.36 6.73 -21.98
C MET A 1 27.96 8.04 -21.35
N SER A 2 27.87 8.09 -20.03
CA SER A 2 27.81 9.35 -19.29
C SER A 2 29.25 9.83 -19.13
N ASP A 3 29.59 10.88 -19.86
CA ASP A 3 30.50 11.95 -19.47
C ASP A 3 30.83 11.89 -17.97
N GLY A 4 32.04 11.40 -17.68
CA GLY A 4 32.59 11.16 -16.34
C GLY A 4 32.94 12.42 -15.55
N THR A 5 32.10 13.45 -15.63
CA THR A 5 32.18 14.68 -14.84
C THR A 5 30.85 14.82 -14.10
N GLY A 6 30.71 14.08 -13.01
CA GLY A 6 29.64 14.34 -12.05
C GLY A 6 30.17 15.35 -11.05
N ASP A 7 29.75 16.61 -11.14
CA ASP A 7 30.26 17.79 -10.43
C ASP A 7 30.07 17.75 -8.89
N GLY A 8 29.88 16.57 -8.30
CA GLY A 8 29.51 16.38 -6.89
C GLY A 8 28.08 16.83 -6.56
N VAL A 9 27.34 17.40 -7.53
CA VAL A 9 25.99 17.92 -7.33
C VAL A 9 25.01 16.78 -7.07
N PRO A 10 24.33 16.76 -5.91
CA PRO A 10 23.37 15.71 -5.60
C PRO A 10 22.14 15.78 -6.52
N THR A 11 21.79 14.66 -7.14
CA THR A 11 20.52 14.48 -7.87
C THR A 11 19.44 14.01 -6.90
N ARG A 12 18.23 14.56 -6.98
CA ARG A 12 17.09 14.14 -6.15
C ARG A 12 16.34 12.98 -6.80
N THR A 13 15.86 12.06 -5.98
CA THR A 13 14.99 10.95 -6.40
C THR A 13 14.06 10.54 -5.27
N THR A 14 13.10 9.67 -5.57
CA THR A 14 12.18 9.08 -4.58
C THR A 14 12.50 7.60 -4.39
N CYS A 15 12.45 7.14 -3.14
CA CYS A 15 12.64 5.73 -2.80
C CYS A 15 11.60 4.84 -3.52
N ALA A 16 12.09 3.89 -4.31
CA ALA A 16 11.24 2.99 -5.11
C ALA A 16 10.88 1.68 -4.38
N ARG A 17 10.84 1.67 -3.03
CA ARG A 17 10.61 0.43 -2.26
C ARG A 17 9.17 0.28 -1.79
N CYS A 18 8.80 1.05 -0.76
CA CYS A 18 7.47 1.04 -0.15
C CYS A 18 6.74 2.36 -0.44
N ALA A 19 5.43 2.41 -0.17
CA ALA A 19 4.59 3.56 -0.50
C ALA A 19 4.80 4.83 0.35
N VAL A 20 5.74 4.84 1.31
CA VAL A 20 6.03 6.05 2.12
C VAL A 20 6.52 7.22 1.26
N GLY A 21 7.21 6.93 0.15
CA GLY A 21 7.66 8.00 -0.77
C GLY A 21 8.77 8.87 -0.18
N CYS A 22 9.75 8.27 0.51
CA CYS A 22 10.88 9.02 1.06
C CYS A 22 11.74 9.65 -0.05
N GLY A 23 12.12 10.91 0.12
CA GLY A 23 13.07 11.60 -0.76
C GLY A 23 14.51 11.21 -0.48
N LEU A 24 15.27 11.01 -1.53
CA LEU A 24 16.68 10.63 -1.50
C LEU A 24 17.51 11.60 -2.36
N ARG A 25 18.78 11.77 -1.98
CA ARG A 25 19.81 12.42 -2.79
C ARG A 25 20.83 11.37 -3.21
N THR A 26 21.22 11.40 -4.49
CA THR A 26 22.27 10.54 -5.05
C THR A 26 23.41 11.41 -5.55
N THR A 27 24.64 11.11 -5.12
CA THR A 27 25.85 11.79 -5.58
C THR A 27 26.80 10.75 -6.18
N ALA A 28 27.31 11.00 -7.38
CA ALA A 28 28.35 10.15 -7.97
C ALA A 28 29.60 10.17 -7.08
N VAL A 29 30.20 9.00 -6.86
CA VAL A 29 31.46 8.88 -6.12
C VAL A 29 32.60 8.87 -7.14
N SER A 30 33.62 9.71 -6.93
CA SER A 30 34.82 9.76 -7.79
C SER A 30 35.48 8.39 -7.87
N THR A 31 35.96 8.00 -9.05
CA THR A 31 36.65 6.72 -9.29
C THR A 31 37.91 6.57 -8.46
N ASP A 32 38.56 7.66 -8.06
CA ASP A 32 39.79 7.66 -7.27
C ASP A 32 39.53 7.32 -5.78
N ASP A 33 38.30 7.53 -5.30
CA ASP A 33 37.84 7.16 -3.96
C ASP A 33 37.13 5.79 -3.92
N LEU A 34 36.97 5.16 -5.09
CA LEU A 34 36.39 3.82 -5.19
C LEU A 34 37.44 2.78 -4.76
N ARG A 35 37.32 2.29 -3.53
CA ARG A 35 37.78 0.92 -3.25
C ARG A 35 36.98 -0.03 -4.16
N GLU A 36 37.55 -1.15 -4.60
CA GLU A 36 36.92 -2.17 -5.47
C GLU A 36 35.50 -2.63 -5.03
N THR A 37 35.10 -2.29 -3.81
CA THR A 37 33.88 -2.72 -3.14
C THR A 37 32.82 -1.62 -2.96
N SER A 38 33.13 -0.35 -3.30
CA SER A 38 32.25 0.80 -3.07
C SER A 38 31.19 0.98 -4.18
N PRO A 39 29.92 1.28 -3.86
CA PRO A 39 28.93 1.65 -4.87
C PRO A 39 29.36 2.94 -5.58
N SER A 40 29.07 3.03 -6.88
CA SER A 40 29.40 4.21 -7.71
C SER A 40 28.58 5.46 -7.36
N ILE A 41 27.57 5.31 -6.50
CA ILE A 41 26.72 6.39 -6.01
C ILE A 41 26.59 6.32 -4.49
N ARG A 42 26.71 7.48 -3.84
CA ARG A 42 26.34 7.67 -2.44
C ARG A 42 24.87 8.09 -2.39
N VAL A 43 24.10 7.46 -1.50
CA VAL A 43 22.68 7.76 -1.31
C VAL A 43 22.43 8.22 0.13
N THR A 44 21.74 9.34 0.29
CA THR A 44 21.29 9.88 1.58
C THR A 44 19.82 10.30 1.51
N GLY A 45 19.16 10.51 2.65
CA GLY A 45 17.84 11.14 2.66
C GLY A 45 17.93 12.61 2.24
N ASP A 46 16.93 13.11 1.51
CA ASP A 46 16.83 14.53 1.13
C ASP A 46 16.20 15.35 2.27
N PRO A 47 16.94 16.24 2.95
CA PRO A 47 16.42 17.05 4.06
C PRO A 47 15.26 17.97 3.66
N GLU A 48 15.22 18.37 2.39
CA GLU A 48 14.22 19.30 1.85
C GLU A 48 13.00 18.57 1.28
N HIS A 49 12.97 17.23 1.31
CA HIS A 49 11.82 16.50 0.77
C HIS A 49 10.60 16.64 1.69
N PRO A 50 9.42 17.02 1.16
CA PRO A 50 8.28 17.43 1.98
C PRO A 50 7.72 16.32 2.87
N VAL A 51 7.83 15.07 2.42
CA VAL A 51 7.32 13.89 3.13
C VAL A 51 8.30 13.41 4.20
N SER A 52 9.50 12.98 3.81
CA SER A 52 10.43 12.33 4.73
C SER A 52 11.38 13.27 5.48
N ARG A 53 11.57 14.51 5.03
CA ARG A 53 12.41 15.53 5.68
C ARG A 53 13.80 14.98 6.09
N GLY A 54 14.46 14.29 5.15
CA GLY A 54 15.77 13.67 5.37
C GLY A 54 15.74 12.26 5.97
N ARG A 55 14.61 11.76 6.49
CA ARG A 55 14.52 10.38 6.97
C ARG A 55 14.55 9.38 5.81
N ALA A 56 15.34 8.33 5.96
CA ALA A 56 15.38 7.21 5.02
C ALA A 56 15.75 5.93 5.77
N CYS A 57 15.12 4.81 5.42
CA CYS A 57 15.50 3.52 5.98
C CYS A 57 16.70 2.93 5.23
N ARG A 58 17.52 2.13 5.93
CA ARG A 58 18.70 1.44 5.37
C ARG A 58 18.42 0.76 4.03
N ARG A 59 17.29 0.06 3.96
CA ARG A 59 16.82 -0.64 2.77
C ARG A 59 16.55 0.26 1.56
N GLY A 60 16.02 1.47 1.78
CA GLY A 60 15.81 2.44 0.71
C GLY A 60 17.14 3.02 0.20
N ILE A 61 18.08 3.26 1.11
CA ILE A 61 19.45 3.73 0.78
C ILE A 61 20.19 2.66 -0.03
N GLU A 62 20.27 1.43 0.49
CA GLU A 62 21.02 0.33 -0.12
C GLU A 62 20.47 -0.10 -1.49
N GLU A 63 19.15 -0.22 -1.64
CA GLU A 63 18.57 -0.61 -2.95
C GLU A 63 18.70 0.50 -3.99
N THR A 64 18.60 1.77 -3.59
CA THR A 64 18.80 2.90 -4.50
C THR A 64 20.27 3.02 -4.90
N ALA A 65 21.19 2.75 -3.98
CA ALA A 65 22.62 2.70 -4.28
C ALA A 65 22.97 1.58 -5.29
N GLY A 66 22.12 0.55 -5.36
CA GLY A 66 22.24 -0.57 -6.28
C GLY A 66 23.27 -1.61 -5.83
N SER A 67 23.38 -2.71 -6.58
CA SER A 67 24.35 -3.77 -6.28
C SER A 67 25.77 -3.34 -6.66
N ARG A 68 26.72 -3.67 -5.77
CA ARG A 68 28.16 -3.32 -5.84
C ARG A 68 28.85 -3.65 -7.17
N SER A 69 28.44 -4.73 -7.84
CA SER A 69 29.06 -5.20 -9.10
C SER A 69 28.16 -4.97 -10.32
N GLY A 70 26.87 -4.70 -10.10
CA GLY A 70 25.84 -4.82 -11.12
C GLY A 70 25.87 -6.17 -11.86
N ALA A 71 26.52 -7.21 -11.30
CA ALA A 71 26.72 -8.49 -11.98
C ALA A 71 25.39 -9.19 -12.21
N ASP A 72 24.48 -9.07 -11.24
CA ASP A 72 23.14 -9.67 -11.28
C ASP A 72 22.13 -8.82 -12.05
N ARG A 73 22.53 -7.63 -12.55
CA ARG A 73 21.64 -6.81 -13.38
C ARG A 73 21.55 -7.40 -14.78
N LEU A 74 20.34 -7.46 -15.33
CA LEU A 74 20.15 -7.75 -16.76
C LEU A 74 20.80 -6.64 -17.60
N ARG A 75 21.88 -6.97 -18.29
CA ARG A 75 22.65 -6.03 -19.14
C ARG A 75 22.27 -6.10 -20.62
N ARG A 76 21.67 -7.21 -21.05
CA ARG A 76 21.27 -7.48 -22.44
C ARG A 76 19.99 -8.32 -22.46
N PRO A 77 19.17 -8.22 -23.52
CA PRO A 77 18.09 -9.15 -23.77
C PRO A 77 18.59 -10.59 -23.87
N LEU A 78 17.79 -11.54 -23.39
CA LEU A 78 18.10 -12.97 -23.40
C LEU A 78 16.96 -13.74 -24.09
N ILE A 79 17.28 -14.75 -24.88
CA ILE A 79 16.31 -15.70 -25.46
C ILE A 79 16.66 -17.11 -24.98
N ARG A 80 15.66 -17.87 -24.52
CA ARG A 80 15.85 -19.28 -24.16
C ARG A 80 15.95 -20.15 -25.41
N ARG A 81 17.06 -20.88 -25.57
CA ARG A 81 17.33 -21.84 -26.66
C ARG A 81 17.82 -23.15 -26.03
N ASN A 82 17.18 -24.27 -26.36
CA ASN A 82 17.52 -25.59 -25.82
C ASN A 82 17.61 -25.65 -24.28
N GLY A 83 16.78 -24.87 -23.58
CA GLY A 83 16.78 -24.79 -22.12
C GLY A 83 17.62 -23.64 -21.55
N ASP A 84 18.57 -23.07 -22.30
CA ASP A 84 19.52 -22.07 -21.79
C ASP A 84 19.19 -20.63 -22.24
N LEU A 85 19.43 -19.64 -21.38
CA LEU A 85 19.25 -18.23 -21.72
C LEU A 85 20.50 -17.69 -22.43
N THR A 86 20.37 -17.31 -23.69
CA THR A 86 21.46 -16.77 -24.50
C THR A 86 21.29 -15.27 -24.75
N PRO A 87 22.32 -14.43 -24.55
CA PRO A 87 22.27 -13.01 -24.88
C PRO A 87 22.07 -12.76 -26.37
N VAL A 88 21.24 -11.78 -26.73
CA VAL A 88 20.99 -11.35 -28.11
C VAL A 88 20.92 -9.82 -28.23
N PRO A 89 21.11 -9.24 -29.43
CA PRO A 89 20.80 -7.84 -29.70
C PRO A 89 19.32 -7.50 -29.45
N TRP A 90 19.02 -6.23 -29.21
CA TRP A 90 17.66 -5.76 -28.95
C TRP A 90 16.70 -6.04 -30.09
N GLU A 91 17.16 -5.84 -31.32
CA GLU A 91 16.40 -6.06 -32.55
C GLU A 91 15.94 -7.52 -32.63
N VAL A 92 16.85 -8.45 -32.36
CA VAL A 92 16.56 -9.90 -32.36
C VAL A 92 15.55 -10.27 -31.27
N ALA A 93 15.67 -9.70 -30.07
CA ALA A 93 14.73 -9.95 -28.99
C ALA A 93 13.32 -9.41 -29.31
N LEU A 94 13.23 -8.18 -29.82
CA LEU A 94 11.98 -7.54 -30.18
C LEU A 94 11.29 -8.25 -31.36
N ASP A 95 12.05 -8.65 -32.39
CA ASP A 95 11.51 -9.44 -33.50
C ASP A 95 10.99 -10.80 -33.06
N ALA A 96 11.69 -11.46 -32.13
CA ALA A 96 11.25 -12.73 -31.57
C ALA A 96 9.96 -12.62 -30.75
N VAL A 97 9.72 -11.49 -30.08
CA VAL A 97 8.45 -11.18 -29.41
C VAL A 97 7.37 -10.85 -30.43
N ALA A 98 7.65 -9.96 -31.38
CA ALA A 98 6.71 -9.53 -32.41
C ALA A 98 6.21 -10.69 -33.27
N ALA A 99 7.09 -11.60 -33.70
CA ALA A 99 6.74 -12.78 -34.47
C ALA A 99 5.77 -13.71 -33.72
N ARG A 100 5.87 -13.78 -32.39
CA ARG A 100 4.94 -14.55 -31.55
C ARG A 100 3.62 -13.82 -31.33
N PHE A 101 3.64 -12.50 -31.25
CA PHE A 101 2.45 -11.71 -30.92
C PHE A 101 1.57 -11.48 -32.14
N ARG A 102 2.17 -11.11 -33.30
CA ARG A 102 1.45 -10.74 -34.54
C ARG A 102 0.30 -11.68 -34.92
N PRO A 103 0.45 -13.02 -34.95
CA PRO A 103 -0.65 -13.92 -35.33
C PRO A 103 -1.87 -13.87 -34.41
N ARG A 104 -1.71 -13.35 -33.17
CA ARG A 104 -2.75 -13.31 -32.13
C ARG A 104 -3.47 -11.96 -32.09
N LEU A 105 -2.83 -10.87 -32.53
CA LEU A 105 -3.36 -9.52 -32.37
C LEU A 105 -4.75 -9.35 -33.00
N ASP A 106 -4.93 -9.83 -34.23
CA ASP A 106 -6.19 -9.63 -34.96
C ASP A 106 -7.26 -10.70 -34.69
N THR A 107 -6.85 -11.86 -34.16
CA THR A 107 -7.72 -13.05 -34.09
C THR A 107 -8.11 -13.41 -32.67
N LYS A 108 -7.16 -13.36 -31.72
CA LYS A 108 -7.33 -13.82 -30.33
C LYS A 108 -6.39 -13.05 -29.39
N PRO A 109 -6.54 -11.72 -29.24
CA PRO A 109 -5.64 -10.90 -28.43
C PRO A 109 -5.60 -11.32 -26.95
N ASP A 110 -6.69 -11.87 -26.44
CA ASP A 110 -6.79 -12.43 -25.08
C ASP A 110 -5.86 -13.64 -24.83
N ARG A 111 -5.24 -14.23 -25.87
CA ARG A 111 -4.17 -15.22 -25.68
C ARG A 111 -2.85 -14.61 -25.19
N ILE A 112 -2.79 -13.29 -25.04
CA ILE A 112 -1.66 -12.56 -24.48
C ILE A 112 -2.07 -12.03 -23.12
N GLY A 113 -1.37 -12.47 -22.07
CA GLY A 113 -1.49 -11.92 -20.72
C GLY A 113 -0.38 -10.91 -20.45
N VAL A 114 -0.70 -9.84 -19.72
CA VAL A 114 0.25 -8.82 -19.29
C VAL A 114 0.25 -8.75 -17.77
N PHE A 115 1.44 -8.73 -17.16
CA PHE A 115 1.63 -8.48 -15.74
C PHE A 115 2.45 -7.22 -15.52
N GLY A 116 1.82 -6.21 -14.90
CA GLY A 116 2.46 -4.97 -14.50
C GLY A 116 3.00 -5.01 -13.07
N SER A 117 3.61 -3.91 -12.65
CA SER A 117 4.22 -3.79 -11.32
C SER A 117 3.94 -2.43 -10.69
N GLY A 118 3.66 -2.40 -9.39
CA GLY A 118 3.62 -1.18 -8.59
C GLY A 118 4.99 -0.54 -8.33
N GLN A 119 6.08 -1.09 -8.91
CA GLN A 119 7.42 -0.53 -8.85
C GLN A 119 7.81 0.31 -10.08
N THR A 120 6.99 0.33 -11.13
CA THR A 120 7.26 1.17 -12.31
C THR A 120 6.83 2.61 -12.05
N THR A 121 7.38 3.55 -12.82
CA THR A 121 6.87 4.93 -12.81
C THR A 121 5.43 4.97 -13.32
N THR A 122 4.70 6.05 -13.04
CA THR A 122 3.30 6.20 -13.45
C THR A 122 3.19 6.26 -14.97
N GLU A 123 4.14 6.89 -15.64
CA GLU A 123 4.24 6.96 -17.10
C GLU A 123 4.46 5.57 -17.70
N ALA A 124 5.37 4.77 -17.14
CA ALA A 124 5.62 3.41 -17.60
C ALA A 124 4.38 2.50 -17.36
N ALA A 125 3.70 2.65 -16.22
CA ALA A 125 2.47 1.94 -15.94
C ALA A 125 1.36 2.32 -16.94
N TYR A 126 1.21 3.61 -17.24
CA TYR A 126 0.27 4.11 -18.24
C TYR A 126 0.59 3.58 -19.65
N LEU A 127 1.86 3.63 -20.08
CA LEU A 127 2.29 3.12 -21.38
C LEU A 127 2.07 1.61 -21.51
N LEU A 128 2.33 0.84 -20.45
CA LEU A 128 2.03 -0.58 -20.41
C LEU A 128 0.53 -0.84 -20.57
N GLY A 129 -0.30 -0.05 -19.88
CA GLY A 129 -1.76 -0.07 -20.00
C GLY A 129 -2.26 0.23 -21.41
N LYS A 130 -1.78 1.33 -22.01
CA LYS A 130 -2.10 1.73 -23.39
C LYS A 130 -1.67 0.66 -24.38
N THR A 131 -0.51 0.03 -24.15
CA THR A 131 -0.04 -1.09 -24.97
C THR A 131 -0.95 -2.31 -24.82
N ALA A 132 -1.30 -2.71 -23.59
CA ALA A 132 -2.14 -3.88 -23.34
C ALA A 132 -3.57 -3.70 -23.90
N ARG A 133 -4.22 -2.57 -23.61
CA ARG A 133 -5.61 -2.31 -23.99
C ARG A 133 -5.77 -1.79 -25.41
N GLY A 134 -4.87 -0.92 -25.86
CA GLY A 134 -4.96 -0.23 -27.14
C GLY A 134 -4.24 -0.94 -28.29
N ALA A 135 -2.97 -1.33 -28.08
CA ALA A 135 -2.17 -1.95 -29.14
C ALA A 135 -2.37 -3.47 -29.24
N ILE A 136 -2.41 -4.17 -28.10
CA ILE A 136 -2.64 -5.60 -28.06
C ILE A 136 -4.14 -5.92 -28.08
N GLY A 137 -4.97 -5.08 -27.45
CA GLY A 137 -6.41 -5.34 -27.35
C GLY A 137 -6.77 -6.43 -26.34
N THR A 138 -5.86 -6.82 -25.45
CA THR A 138 -6.11 -7.90 -24.48
C THR A 138 -6.90 -7.41 -23.28
N ARG A 139 -7.86 -8.24 -22.85
CA ARG A 139 -8.56 -8.07 -21.57
C ARG A 139 -7.73 -8.59 -20.39
N ASN A 140 -6.72 -9.41 -20.65
CA ASN A 140 -5.90 -10.08 -19.65
C ASN A 140 -4.70 -9.21 -19.25
N TYR A 141 -4.97 -8.17 -18.48
CA TYR A 141 -3.94 -7.35 -17.85
C TYR A 141 -4.17 -7.27 -16.35
N ASP A 142 -3.18 -7.71 -15.57
CA ASP A 142 -3.16 -7.55 -14.13
C ASP A 142 -1.78 -7.08 -13.64
N ALA A 143 -1.63 -6.87 -12.34
CA ALA A 143 -0.43 -6.42 -11.67
C ALA A 143 -0.51 -6.87 -10.22
N ASN A 144 0.65 -7.01 -9.58
CA ASN A 144 0.77 -7.42 -8.19
C ASN A 144 -0.03 -6.52 -7.20
N THR A 145 -0.46 -5.32 -7.62
CA THR A 145 -1.36 -4.45 -6.87
C THR A 145 -2.73 -5.08 -6.57
N THR A 146 -3.20 -6.09 -7.33
CA THR A 146 -4.42 -6.87 -6.98
C THR A 146 -4.21 -7.61 -5.68
N LEU A 147 -3.16 -8.45 -5.62
CA LEU A 147 -2.85 -9.27 -4.45
C LEU A 147 -2.57 -8.44 -3.19
N CYS A 148 -2.16 -7.19 -3.38
CA CYS A 148 -1.82 -6.28 -2.29
C CYS A 148 -3.04 -5.50 -1.76
N MET A 149 -3.86 -4.93 -2.64
CA MET A 149 -4.81 -3.87 -2.24
C MET A 149 -6.27 -4.12 -2.62
N ALA A 150 -6.62 -5.17 -3.38
CA ALA A 150 -7.98 -5.34 -3.92
C ALA A 150 -9.08 -5.28 -2.84
N SER A 151 -8.86 -5.92 -1.69
CA SER A 151 -9.78 -5.92 -0.56
C SER A 151 -9.99 -4.51 0.04
N ALA A 152 -8.90 -3.80 0.34
CA ALA A 152 -8.97 -2.43 0.87
C ALA A 152 -9.60 -1.46 -0.14
N VAL A 153 -9.25 -1.58 -1.43
CA VAL A 153 -9.82 -0.75 -2.50
C VAL A 153 -11.32 -0.95 -2.62
N THR A 154 -11.79 -2.20 -2.56
CA THR A 154 -13.22 -2.49 -2.60
C THR A 154 -13.91 -1.89 -1.38
N ALA A 155 -13.35 -2.07 -0.18
CA ALA A 155 -13.88 -1.49 1.05
C ALA A 155 -13.97 0.05 1.01
N TYR A 156 -12.93 0.73 0.51
CA TYR A 156 -12.92 2.19 0.38
C TYR A 156 -13.89 2.69 -0.69
N ARG A 157 -14.02 2.00 -1.83
CA ARG A 157 -14.98 2.38 -2.85
C ARG A 157 -16.42 2.21 -2.36
N ASP A 158 -16.70 1.13 -1.64
CA ASP A 158 -18.01 0.89 -1.04
C ASP A 158 -18.36 1.96 0.01
N ALA A 159 -17.39 2.38 0.83
CA ALA A 159 -17.61 3.33 1.91
C ALA A 159 -17.58 4.80 1.46
N PHE A 160 -16.66 5.17 0.57
CA PHE A 160 -16.31 6.56 0.25
C PHE A 160 -16.37 6.89 -1.24
N GLY A 161 -16.63 5.91 -2.11
CA GLY A 161 -16.60 6.10 -3.56
C GLY A 161 -15.21 6.31 -4.17
N ALA A 162 -14.14 6.15 -3.38
CA ALA A 162 -12.75 6.38 -3.79
C ALA A 162 -11.83 5.21 -3.43
N ASP A 163 -10.69 5.09 -4.14
CA ASP A 163 -9.68 4.03 -3.93
C ASP A 163 -8.70 4.36 -2.78
N ALA A 164 -8.65 5.62 -2.35
CA ALA A 164 -7.63 6.14 -1.44
C ALA A 164 -8.12 6.19 0.02
N PRO A 165 -7.21 5.98 1.00
CA PRO A 165 -7.52 6.24 2.41
C PRO A 165 -7.84 7.73 2.61
N PRO A 166 -8.80 8.09 3.49
CA PRO A 166 -9.03 9.49 3.86
C PRO A 166 -7.82 10.15 4.55
N PRO A 167 -7.09 9.50 5.47
CA PRO A 167 -5.97 10.14 6.16
C PRO A 167 -4.73 10.38 5.29
N THR A 168 -3.91 11.33 5.75
CA THR A 168 -2.59 11.66 5.20
C THR A 168 -1.49 11.49 6.25
N TYR A 169 -0.22 11.56 5.86
CA TYR A 169 0.88 11.54 6.84
C TYR A 169 0.89 12.75 7.79
N ALA A 170 0.20 13.85 7.44
CA ALA A 170 0.06 15.01 8.31
C ALA A 170 -0.88 14.73 9.50
N ASP A 171 -1.66 13.65 9.45
CA ASP A 171 -2.59 13.26 10.50
C ASP A 171 -1.91 12.41 11.58
N VAL A 172 -0.79 11.75 11.26
CA VAL A 172 -0.05 10.93 12.24
C VAL A 172 0.27 11.69 13.53
N PRO A 173 0.92 12.88 13.51
CA PRO A 173 1.25 13.62 14.73
C PRO A 173 0.03 14.30 15.40
N ARG A 174 -1.19 14.10 14.90
CA ARG A 174 -2.43 14.67 15.45
C ARG A 174 -3.32 13.61 16.12
N ALA A 175 -2.96 12.34 15.97
CA ALA A 175 -3.68 11.25 16.59
C ALA A 175 -3.24 11.12 18.06
N ASN A 176 -4.19 10.80 18.92
CA ASN A 176 -3.92 10.34 20.28
C ASN A 176 -3.68 8.83 20.27
N THR A 177 -4.48 8.09 19.51
CA THR A 177 -4.44 6.62 19.54
C THR A 177 -4.07 6.07 18.17
N HIS A 178 -3.11 5.15 18.16
CA HIS A 178 -2.65 4.45 16.96
C HIS A 178 -3.00 2.98 17.07
N VAL A 179 -3.96 2.50 16.28
CA VAL A 179 -4.33 1.08 16.24
C VAL A 179 -3.75 0.46 14.98
N VAL A 180 -2.71 -0.36 15.11
CA VAL A 180 -2.11 -1.09 13.98
C VAL A 180 -2.67 -2.51 13.95
N TRP A 181 -3.46 -2.83 12.94
CA TRP A 181 -4.22 -4.07 12.83
C TRP A 181 -3.78 -4.90 11.62
N GLY A 182 -3.25 -6.10 11.85
CA GLY A 182 -2.81 -7.01 10.78
C GLY A 182 -1.71 -6.39 9.90
N ALA A 183 -0.81 -5.63 10.52
CA ALA A 183 0.27 -4.92 9.84
C ALA A 183 1.53 -4.83 10.69
N ASN A 184 2.69 -4.76 10.01
CA ASN A 184 3.99 -4.64 10.67
C ASN A 184 4.80 -3.46 10.08
N PRO A 185 4.36 -2.21 10.27
CA PRO A 185 5.01 -1.02 9.71
C PRO A 185 6.45 -0.83 10.19
N ALA A 186 6.84 -1.32 11.36
CA ALA A 186 8.24 -1.32 11.80
C ALA A 186 9.18 -1.99 10.78
N VAL A 187 8.65 -2.96 10.03
CA VAL A 187 9.35 -3.69 8.98
C VAL A 187 8.92 -3.24 7.60
N ALA A 188 7.64 -3.04 7.33
CA ALA A 188 7.15 -2.76 5.98
C ALA A 188 7.35 -1.28 5.59
N HIS A 189 7.18 -0.36 6.55
CA HIS A 189 7.17 1.09 6.34
C HIS A 189 7.97 1.84 7.43
N PRO A 190 9.29 1.60 7.58
CA PRO A 190 10.01 2.01 8.79
C PRO A 190 10.00 3.52 9.08
N VAL A 191 9.96 4.37 8.05
CA VAL A 191 9.87 5.82 8.22
C VAL A 191 8.49 6.24 8.72
N LEU A 192 7.41 5.69 8.17
CA LEU A 192 6.07 5.91 8.71
C LEU A 192 5.97 5.42 10.16
N PHE A 193 6.53 4.24 10.45
CA PHE A 193 6.52 3.72 11.82
C PHE A 193 7.30 4.60 12.81
N SER A 194 8.38 5.24 12.37
CA SER A 194 9.07 6.20 13.23
C SER A 194 8.16 7.37 13.63
N TRP A 195 7.30 7.85 12.74
CA TRP A 195 6.32 8.91 13.06
C TRP A 195 5.21 8.43 13.97
N ILE A 196 4.70 7.20 13.73
CA ILE A 196 3.70 6.59 14.61
C ILE A 196 4.26 6.47 16.03
N ARG A 197 5.49 5.96 16.19
CA ARG A 197 6.11 5.80 17.49
C ARG A 197 6.44 7.14 18.17
N GLU A 198 6.85 8.14 17.39
CA GLU A 198 7.07 9.49 17.91
C GLU A 198 5.77 10.10 18.44
N SER A 199 4.66 9.97 17.69
CA SER A 199 3.34 10.47 18.10
C SER A 199 2.76 9.70 19.28
N ALA A 200 2.88 8.37 19.29
CA ALA A 200 2.42 7.53 20.40
C ALA A 200 3.19 7.73 21.70
N ALA A 201 4.35 8.40 21.67
CA ALA A 201 5.14 8.71 22.86
C ALA A 201 4.72 10.02 23.56
N ASP A 202 3.81 10.80 22.96
CA ASP A 202 3.27 12.02 23.58
C ASP A 202 2.33 11.67 24.74
N ASP A 203 2.26 12.54 25.75
CA ASP A 203 1.41 12.33 26.93
C ASP A 203 -0.06 12.14 26.55
N GLY A 204 -0.68 11.06 27.04
CA GLY A 204 -2.06 10.71 26.71
C GLY A 204 -2.26 10.13 25.31
N SER A 205 -1.18 9.67 24.67
CA SER A 205 -1.22 8.90 23.43
C SER A 205 -0.83 7.44 23.66
N GLU A 206 -1.21 6.55 22.75
CA GLU A 206 -0.85 5.14 22.82
C GLU A 206 -0.77 4.46 21.44
N LEU A 207 0.00 3.37 21.39
CA LEU A 207 0.10 2.44 20.27
C LEU A 207 -0.46 1.07 20.67
N ILE A 208 -1.57 0.69 20.04
CA ILE A 208 -2.17 -0.64 20.15
C ILE A 208 -1.84 -1.43 18.89
N VAL A 209 -1.40 -2.68 19.05
CA VAL A 209 -1.17 -3.61 17.93
C VAL A 209 -2.12 -4.79 18.05
N VAL A 210 -2.87 -5.05 16.98
CA VAL A 210 -3.73 -6.22 16.82
C VAL A 210 -3.09 -7.15 15.80
N ASP A 211 -2.51 -8.25 16.25
CA ASP A 211 -1.78 -9.20 15.40
C ASP A 211 -1.71 -10.58 16.09
N PRO A 212 -1.93 -11.70 15.39
CA PRO A 212 -1.82 -13.04 16.00
C PRO A 212 -0.38 -13.34 16.44
N VAL A 213 0.62 -12.67 15.86
CA VAL A 213 2.03 -12.87 16.19
C VAL A 213 2.67 -11.61 16.79
N ARG A 214 3.59 -11.79 17.73
CA ARG A 214 4.37 -10.68 18.29
C ARG A 214 5.40 -10.17 17.27
N THR A 215 5.02 -9.13 16.53
CA THR A 215 5.88 -8.49 15.52
C THR A 215 6.82 -7.44 16.11
N ARG A 216 7.78 -6.96 15.31
CA ARG A 216 8.61 -5.78 15.68
C ARG A 216 7.80 -4.50 15.92
N THR A 217 6.59 -4.41 15.38
CA THR A 217 5.67 -3.31 15.69
C THR A 217 5.08 -3.51 17.08
N ALA A 218 4.65 -4.74 17.41
CA ALA A 218 4.14 -5.10 18.73
C ALA A 218 5.17 -4.93 19.86
N ASP A 219 6.46 -5.12 19.57
CA ASP A 219 7.53 -4.90 20.57
C ASP A 219 7.65 -3.44 21.04
N ALA A 220 7.10 -2.49 20.30
CA ALA A 220 7.09 -1.08 20.65
C ALA A 220 5.68 -0.57 21.01
N ALA A 221 4.69 -1.46 21.11
CA ALA A 221 3.32 -1.12 21.43
C ALA A 221 3.08 -1.11 22.94
N ASP A 222 2.19 -0.24 23.40
CA ASP A 222 1.71 -0.21 24.78
C ASP A 222 0.82 -1.42 25.08
N ARG A 223 0.03 -1.86 24.07
CA ARG A 223 -0.80 -3.06 24.13
C ARG A 223 -0.67 -3.89 22.86
N LEU A 224 -0.43 -5.20 23.04
CA LEU A 224 -0.61 -6.21 22.01
C LEU A 224 -1.91 -6.97 22.29
N VAL A 225 -2.81 -7.01 21.31
CA VAL A 225 -4.02 -7.83 21.31
C VAL A 225 -3.82 -8.96 20.30
N GLN A 226 -3.68 -10.19 20.81
CA GLN A 226 -3.54 -11.38 19.97
C GLN A 226 -4.90 -12.02 19.78
N LEU A 227 -5.31 -12.13 18.52
CA LEU A 227 -6.52 -12.81 18.09
C LEU A 227 -6.18 -14.16 17.44
N ASP A 228 -7.18 -15.03 17.35
CA ASP A 228 -7.08 -16.23 16.52
C ASP A 228 -6.95 -15.85 15.03
N PRO A 229 -6.13 -16.56 14.24
CA PRO A 229 -5.97 -16.27 12.82
C PRO A 229 -7.30 -16.24 12.06
N ASP A 230 -7.45 -15.25 11.15
CA ASP A 230 -8.66 -14.98 10.36
C ASP A 230 -9.91 -14.58 11.18
N ALA A 231 -9.78 -14.28 12.47
CA ALA A 231 -10.90 -13.83 13.31
C ALA A 231 -11.08 -12.29 13.36
N ASP A 232 -10.46 -11.55 12.44
CA ASP A 232 -10.47 -10.08 12.39
C ASP A 232 -11.88 -9.49 12.32
N VAL A 233 -12.78 -10.09 11.54
CA VAL A 233 -14.17 -9.63 11.44
C VAL A 233 -14.90 -9.83 12.77
N ALA A 234 -14.68 -10.96 13.44
CA ALA A 234 -15.30 -11.22 14.74
C ALA A 234 -14.82 -10.21 15.78
N LEU A 235 -13.51 -9.95 15.84
CA LEU A 235 -12.94 -8.96 16.76
C LEU A 235 -13.46 -7.54 16.47
N ALA A 236 -13.45 -7.10 15.20
CA ALA A 236 -13.96 -5.78 14.85
C ALA A 236 -15.45 -5.62 15.17
N ARG A 237 -16.26 -6.69 15.02
CA ARG A 237 -17.67 -6.69 15.42
C ARG A 237 -17.85 -6.70 16.94
N ALA A 238 -16.97 -7.37 17.70
CA ALA A 238 -16.96 -7.33 19.16
C ALA A 238 -16.66 -5.92 19.68
N VAL A 239 -15.67 -5.24 19.09
CA VAL A 239 -15.33 -3.84 19.40
C VAL A 239 -16.53 -2.93 19.09
N LEU A 240 -17.12 -3.03 17.90
CA LEU A 240 -18.27 -2.20 17.53
C LEU A 240 -19.49 -2.44 18.43
N ALA A 241 -19.78 -3.70 18.77
CA ALA A 241 -20.85 -4.03 19.69
C ALA A 241 -20.60 -3.46 21.10
N THR A 242 -19.34 -3.42 21.53
CA THR A 242 -18.93 -2.78 22.80
C THR A 242 -19.15 -1.26 22.77
N VAL A 243 -18.74 -0.59 21.69
CA VAL A 243 -19.00 0.86 21.46
C VAL A 243 -20.49 1.16 21.55
N VAL A 244 -21.32 0.38 20.86
CA VAL A 244 -22.79 0.53 20.90
C VAL A 244 -23.35 0.32 22.30
N ALA A 245 -22.92 -0.75 22.99
CA ALA A 245 -23.43 -1.08 24.33
C ALA A 245 -23.09 -0.02 25.39
N ARG A 246 -21.98 0.71 25.21
CA ARG A 246 -21.55 1.80 26.09
C ARG A 246 -22.21 3.14 25.77
N GLY A 247 -22.79 3.29 24.57
CA GLY A 247 -23.28 4.58 24.09
C GLY A 247 -22.17 5.49 23.56
N ASP A 248 -21.02 4.93 23.18
CA ASP A 248 -19.86 5.67 22.66
C ASP A 248 -19.96 5.95 21.15
N VAL A 249 -21.15 5.77 20.56
CA VAL A 249 -21.42 6.05 19.15
C VAL A 249 -21.47 7.56 18.96
N ALA A 250 -20.83 8.06 17.90
CA ALA A 250 -20.95 9.45 17.49
C ALA A 250 -22.29 9.68 16.76
N ASP A 251 -23.40 9.68 17.51
CA ASP A 251 -24.76 9.66 16.96
C ASP A 251 -25.01 10.79 15.93
N ASP A 252 -24.64 12.03 16.25
CA ASP A 252 -24.79 13.18 15.33
C ASP A 252 -24.04 12.97 14.01
N PHE A 253 -22.82 12.42 14.08
CA PHE A 253 -22.01 12.14 12.88
C PHE A 253 -22.63 11.00 12.06
N VAL A 254 -23.05 9.94 12.74
CA VAL A 254 -23.68 8.77 12.11
C VAL A 254 -24.96 9.17 11.39
N GLU A 255 -25.82 9.97 12.02
CA GLU A 255 -27.06 10.47 11.42
C GLU A 255 -26.79 11.37 10.22
N ALA A 256 -25.82 12.28 10.31
CA ALA A 256 -25.55 13.27 9.27
C ALA A 256 -24.74 12.73 8.07
N HIS A 257 -23.88 11.74 8.28
CA HIS A 257 -22.80 11.40 7.32
C HIS A 257 -22.69 9.92 6.95
N THR A 258 -23.54 9.05 7.49
CA THR A 258 -23.48 7.61 7.21
C THR A 258 -24.80 7.05 6.70
N ALA A 259 -24.76 5.84 6.16
CA ALA A 259 -25.95 5.10 5.76
C ALA A 259 -25.86 3.63 6.22
N GLY A 260 -27.00 3.05 6.58
CA GLY A 260 -27.09 1.63 6.92
C GLY A 260 -26.65 1.24 8.34
N PHE A 261 -26.32 2.22 9.21
CA PHE A 261 -25.88 1.94 10.58
C PHE A 261 -26.94 1.20 11.40
N ALA A 262 -28.22 1.58 11.32
CA ALA A 262 -29.29 0.89 12.05
C ALA A 262 -29.36 -0.61 11.69
N ALA A 263 -29.32 -0.95 10.40
CA ALA A 263 -29.32 -2.33 9.93
C ALA A 263 -28.03 -3.09 10.27
N LEU A 264 -26.91 -2.39 10.44
CA LEU A 264 -25.68 -2.98 10.97
C LEU A 264 -25.83 -3.29 12.46
N ARG A 265 -26.29 -2.32 13.25
CA ARG A 265 -26.50 -2.42 14.69
C ARG A 265 -27.41 -3.60 15.05
N ASP A 266 -28.52 -3.76 14.33
CA ASP A 266 -29.48 -4.84 14.58
C ASP A 266 -28.93 -6.25 14.29
N ARG A 267 -27.81 -6.34 13.55
CA ARG A 267 -27.11 -7.59 13.23
C ARG A 267 -25.83 -7.79 14.04
N LEU A 268 -25.49 -6.87 14.95
CA LEU A 268 -24.32 -7.03 15.78
C LEU A 268 -24.51 -8.25 16.71
N PRO A 269 -23.49 -9.11 16.84
CA PRO A 269 -23.49 -10.16 17.85
C PRO A 269 -23.42 -9.56 19.25
N ASP A 270 -23.70 -10.39 20.26
CA ASP A 270 -23.32 -10.05 21.64
C ASP A 270 -21.78 -9.82 21.72
N PRO A 271 -21.32 -8.74 22.38
CA PRO A 271 -19.90 -8.42 22.47
C PRO A 271 -19.02 -9.56 22.99
N ARG A 272 -19.51 -10.32 24.00
CA ARG A 272 -18.73 -11.40 24.61
C ARG A 272 -18.62 -12.59 23.66
N THR A 273 -19.73 -12.98 23.02
CA THR A 273 -19.72 -14.07 22.03
C THR A 273 -18.78 -13.77 20.85
N ALA A 274 -18.75 -12.52 20.38
CA ALA A 274 -17.85 -12.12 19.31
C ALA A 274 -16.38 -12.08 19.75
N ALA A 275 -16.10 -11.65 20.98
CA ALA A 275 -14.77 -11.68 21.57
C ALA A 275 -14.24 -13.13 21.73
N GLU A 276 -15.09 -14.03 22.23
CA GLU A 276 -14.80 -15.47 22.31
C GLU A 276 -14.51 -16.08 20.94
N THR A 277 -15.29 -15.71 19.91
CA THR A 277 -15.06 -16.14 18.52
C THR A 277 -13.71 -15.64 17.99
N ALA A 278 -13.27 -14.46 18.45
CA ALA A 278 -11.97 -13.90 18.10
C ALA A 278 -10.79 -14.48 18.88
N GLY A 279 -11.05 -15.28 19.92
CA GLY A 279 -10.01 -15.71 20.86
C GLY A 279 -9.43 -14.56 21.70
N VAL A 280 -10.16 -13.46 21.86
CA VAL A 280 -9.69 -12.25 22.55
C VAL A 280 -10.48 -12.03 23.84
N ASP A 281 -9.78 -11.65 24.91
CA ASP A 281 -10.42 -11.35 26.18
C ASP A 281 -11.26 -10.04 26.13
N PRO A 282 -12.36 -9.94 26.89
CA PRO A 282 -13.22 -8.76 26.86
C PRO A 282 -12.53 -7.45 27.29
N GLU A 283 -11.45 -7.50 28.08
CA GLU A 283 -10.70 -6.30 28.50
C GLU A 283 -9.93 -5.72 27.31
N SER A 284 -9.28 -6.56 26.50
CA SER A 284 -8.63 -6.14 25.26
C SER A 284 -9.63 -5.55 24.25
N VAL A 285 -10.82 -6.13 24.13
CA VAL A 285 -11.90 -5.57 23.27
C VAL A 285 -12.35 -4.20 23.78
N ALA A 286 -12.56 -4.10 25.09
CA ALA A 286 -12.92 -2.85 25.77
C ALA A 286 -11.85 -1.76 25.61
N HIS A 287 -10.57 -2.14 25.62
CA HIS A 287 -9.43 -1.22 25.43
C HIS A 287 -9.40 -0.65 24.02
N ILE A 288 -9.60 -1.48 22.99
CA ILE A 288 -9.70 -0.98 21.61
C ILE A 288 -10.93 -0.06 21.44
N ALA A 289 -12.06 -0.41 22.07
CA ALA A 289 -13.26 0.43 22.04
C ALA A 289 -13.03 1.79 22.71
N ASP A 290 -12.33 1.83 23.85
CA ASP A 290 -11.95 3.05 24.56
C ASP A 290 -11.03 3.94 23.70
N ALA A 291 -10.01 3.34 23.08
CA ALA A 291 -9.08 4.05 22.21
C ALA A 291 -9.79 4.80 21.07
N LEU A 292 -10.87 4.22 20.53
CA LEU A 292 -11.69 4.80 19.46
C LEU A 292 -12.56 5.99 19.92
N THR A 293 -12.68 6.25 21.22
CA THR A 293 -13.36 7.46 21.73
C THR A 293 -12.47 8.70 21.66
N HIS A 294 -11.19 8.52 21.34
CA HIS A 294 -10.19 9.56 21.14
C HIS A 294 -9.87 9.73 19.65
N PRO A 295 -9.11 10.78 19.27
CA PRO A 295 -8.61 10.89 17.89
C PRO A 295 -7.74 9.69 17.49
N THR A 296 -8.32 8.75 16.74
CA THR A 296 -7.68 7.45 16.40
C THR A 296 -7.34 7.31 14.94
N LEU A 297 -6.12 6.87 14.64
CA LEU A 297 -5.78 6.30 13.33
C LEU A 297 -5.75 4.77 13.39
N VAL A 298 -6.54 4.14 12.53
CA VAL A 298 -6.59 2.68 12.38
C VAL A 298 -5.82 2.28 11.14
N TYR A 299 -4.63 1.72 11.32
CA TYR A 299 -3.76 1.27 10.24
C TYR A 299 -3.94 -0.22 9.97
N TRP A 300 -3.95 -0.63 8.71
CA TRP A 300 -3.87 -2.05 8.37
C TRP A 300 -3.07 -2.31 7.10
N GLY A 301 -2.72 -3.57 6.88
CA GLY A 301 -1.88 -3.99 5.77
C GLY A 301 -2.28 -5.34 5.21
N MET A 302 -1.28 -6.14 4.84
CA MET A 302 -1.52 -7.41 4.15
C MET A 302 -2.18 -8.46 5.04
N GLY A 303 -2.02 -8.41 6.36
CA GLY A 303 -2.68 -9.34 7.27
C GLY A 303 -4.20 -9.30 7.13
N ILE A 304 -4.76 -8.09 6.95
CA ILE A 304 -6.17 -7.91 6.62
C ILE A 304 -6.44 -8.16 5.12
N ASN A 305 -5.67 -7.54 4.23
CA ASN A 305 -6.01 -7.51 2.81
C ASN A 305 -5.99 -8.89 2.13
N GLN A 306 -5.18 -9.83 2.64
CA GLN A 306 -5.00 -11.17 2.08
C GLN A 306 -5.78 -12.26 2.81
N SER A 307 -6.53 -11.91 3.87
CA SER A 307 -7.49 -12.83 4.49
C SER A 307 -8.57 -13.24 3.49
N VAL A 308 -9.12 -14.45 3.65
CA VAL A 308 -10.29 -14.92 2.92
C VAL A 308 -11.52 -14.03 3.15
N GLN A 309 -11.54 -13.26 4.25
CA GLN A 309 -12.56 -12.27 4.58
C GLN A 309 -12.06 -10.82 4.40
N GLY A 310 -10.95 -10.59 3.67
CA GLY A 310 -10.24 -9.31 3.70
C GLY A 310 -11.08 -8.08 3.36
N THR A 311 -12.03 -8.18 2.43
CA THR A 311 -12.94 -7.06 2.12
C THR A 311 -13.90 -6.78 3.29
N ALA A 312 -14.44 -7.83 3.91
CA ALA A 312 -15.33 -7.69 5.06
C ALA A 312 -14.58 -7.16 6.29
N ALA A 313 -13.35 -7.61 6.53
CA ALA A 313 -12.50 -7.13 7.60
C ALA A 313 -12.13 -5.65 7.42
N ALA A 314 -11.68 -5.24 6.22
CA ALA A 314 -11.39 -3.84 5.93
C ALA A 314 -12.65 -2.96 6.08
N ARG A 315 -13.82 -3.42 5.65
CA ARG A 315 -15.10 -2.72 5.89
C ARG A 315 -15.43 -2.62 7.37
N ALA A 316 -15.21 -3.66 8.16
CA ALA A 316 -15.45 -3.63 9.59
C ALA A 316 -14.54 -2.62 10.31
N LEU A 317 -13.27 -2.49 9.91
CA LEU A 317 -12.37 -1.44 10.43
C LEU A 317 -12.84 -0.03 10.04
N ILE A 318 -13.36 0.15 8.83
CA ILE A 318 -13.98 1.41 8.41
C ILE A 318 -15.25 1.69 9.23
N ASP A 319 -16.09 0.69 9.47
CA ASP A 319 -17.32 0.81 10.27
C ASP A 319 -16.99 1.29 11.70
N LEU A 320 -15.89 0.81 12.30
CA LEU A 320 -15.42 1.28 13.60
C LEU A 320 -15.13 2.79 13.59
N CYS A 321 -14.39 3.27 12.59
CA CYS A 321 -14.07 4.70 12.48
C CYS A 321 -15.33 5.54 12.22
N LEU A 322 -16.25 5.07 11.37
CA LEU A 322 -17.50 5.78 11.08
C LEU A 322 -18.43 5.85 12.29
N ALA A 323 -18.58 4.74 13.03
CA ALA A 323 -19.44 4.69 14.21
C ALA A 323 -18.95 5.60 15.36
N THR A 324 -17.65 5.88 15.40
CA THR A 324 -16.99 6.67 16.45
C THR A 324 -16.63 8.09 16.00
N GLY A 325 -17.02 8.48 14.78
CA GLY A 325 -16.74 9.82 14.24
C GLY A 325 -15.26 10.08 13.90
N ASN A 326 -14.42 9.05 13.89
CA ASN A 326 -13.00 9.11 13.53
C ASN A 326 -12.80 9.27 12.01
N LEU A 327 -13.28 10.38 11.44
CA LEU A 327 -13.11 10.75 10.03
C LEU A 327 -12.62 12.20 9.85
N GLY A 328 -12.17 12.84 10.93
CA GLY A 328 -11.59 14.19 10.96
C GLY A 328 -10.04 14.21 10.95
N PRO A 329 -9.42 15.39 11.04
CA PRO A 329 -7.96 15.53 11.14
C PRO A 329 -7.39 14.70 12.30
N GLY A 330 -6.29 13.99 12.06
CA GLY A 330 -5.70 13.10 13.07
C GLY A 330 -6.42 11.78 13.28
N THR A 331 -7.44 11.45 12.47
CA THR A 331 -8.25 10.25 12.68
C THR A 331 -8.57 9.51 11.38
N GLY A 332 -8.92 8.23 11.52
CA GLY A 332 -9.61 7.46 10.52
C GLY A 332 -8.87 6.26 9.93
N PRO A 333 -9.52 5.61 8.95
CA PRO A 333 -9.10 4.31 8.44
C PRO A 333 -7.95 4.47 7.42
N PHE A 334 -6.73 4.07 7.81
CA PHE A 334 -5.49 4.35 7.09
C PHE A 334 -4.76 3.07 6.60
N SER A 335 -5.26 2.46 5.53
CA SER A 335 -4.63 1.30 4.89
C SER A 335 -3.22 1.62 4.36
N LEU A 336 -2.25 0.78 4.72
CA LEU A 336 -0.86 0.92 4.36
C LEU A 336 -0.59 0.27 3.00
N THR A 337 -0.46 1.11 1.98
CA THR A 337 -0.11 0.65 0.62
C THR A 337 1.30 0.04 0.58
N GLY A 338 1.45 -1.10 -0.11
CA GLY A 338 2.72 -1.83 -0.19
C GLY A 338 3.83 -1.12 -0.95
N GLN A 339 3.83 -1.21 -2.29
CA GLN A 339 4.92 -0.71 -3.13
C GLN A 339 4.81 0.77 -3.48
N ALA A 340 5.95 1.37 -3.79
CA ALA A 340 6.15 2.80 -4.01
C ALA A 340 5.11 3.47 -4.91
N ASN A 341 4.76 2.84 -6.04
CA ASN A 341 3.81 3.38 -6.99
C ASN A 341 2.57 2.49 -7.19
N SER A 342 2.16 1.75 -6.16
CA SER A 342 0.97 0.91 -6.27
C SER A 342 -0.29 1.74 -6.56
N MET A 343 -0.41 2.93 -5.97
CA MET A 343 -1.53 3.85 -6.21
C MET A 343 -1.52 4.37 -7.65
N GLY A 344 -0.40 4.89 -8.13
CA GLY A 344 -0.26 5.37 -9.51
C GLY A 344 -0.48 4.26 -10.54
N ALA A 345 -0.01 3.04 -10.27
CA ALA A 345 -0.28 1.88 -11.14
C ALA A 345 -1.78 1.51 -11.17
N ARG A 346 -2.49 1.55 -10.03
CA ARG A 346 -3.94 1.27 -10.01
C ARG A 346 -4.74 2.31 -10.79
N LEU A 347 -4.38 3.59 -10.65
CA LEU A 347 -5.11 4.70 -11.27
C LEU A 347 -4.70 4.97 -12.72
N GLY A 348 -3.46 4.67 -13.12
CA GLY A 348 -2.92 5.03 -14.43
C GLY A 348 -2.80 3.87 -15.41
N ALA A 349 -2.66 2.62 -14.94
CA ALA A 349 -2.25 1.53 -15.81
C ALA A 349 -3.37 0.93 -16.67
N SER A 350 -4.61 1.40 -16.59
CA SER A 350 -5.72 0.78 -17.32
C SER A 350 -5.97 -0.70 -16.96
N LYS A 351 -5.71 -1.06 -15.70
CA LYS A 351 -5.81 -2.43 -15.20
C LYS A 351 -7.25 -2.82 -14.82
N GLY A 352 -7.82 -2.11 -13.86
CA GLY A 352 -9.19 -2.33 -13.36
C GLY A 352 -10.19 -1.24 -13.76
N SER A 353 -9.72 -0.14 -14.33
CA SER A 353 -10.51 1.01 -14.80
C SER A 353 -9.70 1.73 -15.88
N TRP A 354 -10.31 2.62 -16.67
CA TRP A 354 -9.55 3.61 -17.44
C TRP A 354 -8.74 4.54 -16.52
N PRO A 355 -7.70 5.23 -17.04
CA PRO A 355 -6.92 6.19 -16.28
C PRO A 355 -7.81 7.20 -15.55
N GLY A 356 -7.50 7.47 -14.28
CA GLY A 356 -8.30 8.34 -13.42
C GLY A 356 -9.53 7.68 -12.80
N GLY A 357 -9.67 6.35 -12.90
CA GLY A 357 -10.71 5.60 -12.20
C GLY A 357 -12.03 5.41 -12.97
N ALA A 358 -12.13 5.89 -14.21
CA ALA A 358 -13.35 5.78 -14.99
C ALA A 358 -13.65 4.32 -15.41
N ALA A 359 -14.93 3.92 -15.39
CA ALA A 359 -15.34 2.57 -15.71
C ALA A 359 -15.03 2.20 -17.17
N PHE A 360 -14.67 0.94 -17.44
CA PHE A 360 -14.26 0.52 -18.78
C PHE A 360 -15.35 0.65 -19.85
N ASP A 361 -16.60 0.55 -19.43
CA ASP A 361 -17.80 0.66 -20.25
C ASP A 361 -18.23 2.12 -20.52
N ASP A 362 -17.60 3.12 -19.89
CA ASP A 362 -17.83 4.53 -20.20
C ASP A 362 -17.24 4.88 -21.60
N PRO A 363 -18.09 5.15 -22.61
CA PRO A 363 -17.62 5.44 -23.96
C PRO A 363 -16.89 6.79 -24.06
N SER A 364 -17.16 7.74 -23.16
CA SER A 364 -16.48 9.03 -23.11
C SER A 364 -15.06 8.90 -22.57
N ALA A 365 -14.87 8.10 -21.50
CA ALA A 365 -13.55 7.75 -20.99
C ALA A 365 -12.74 6.98 -22.03
N ARG A 366 -13.35 6.00 -22.69
CA ARG A 366 -12.69 5.25 -23.77
C ARG A 366 -12.20 6.15 -24.90
N ARG A 367 -13.02 7.11 -25.36
CA ARG A 367 -12.60 8.07 -26.40
C ARG A 367 -11.42 8.94 -25.96
N ARG A 368 -11.43 9.46 -24.72
CA ARG A 368 -10.33 10.27 -24.17
C ARG A 368 -8.99 9.53 -24.10
N VAL A 369 -9.02 8.22 -23.85
CA VAL A 369 -7.80 7.39 -23.80
C VAL A 369 -7.31 7.00 -25.20
N ALA A 370 -8.23 6.90 -26.15
CA ALA A 370 -7.94 6.50 -27.53
C ALA A 370 -7.29 7.63 -28.36
N THR A 371 -7.59 8.89 -28.05
CA THR A 371 -6.88 10.07 -28.56
C THR A 371 -5.51 10.18 -27.90
#